data_AF-A0AAN5KQ75-F1
#
_entry.id   AF-A0AAN5KQ75-F1
#
_cell.length_a   1.000
_cell.length_b   1.000
_cell.length_c   1.000
_cell.angle_alpha   90.00
_cell.angle_beta   90.00
_cell.angle_gamma   90.00
#
_symmetry.space_group_name_H-M   'P 1'
#
loop_
_entity.id
_entity.type
_entity.pdbx_description
1 polymer ?
#
loop_
_entity_poly.entity_id
_entity_poly.type
_entity_poly.pdbx_seq_one_letter_code
_entity_poly.pdbx_strand_id
1 'polypeptide(L)'
;MEPVEEGVQKINTLQDYKVADISLAEWGRKEIAIAETEMPGLMALREEFSAKKPLHGARIAGCLHMTIQTAVLIETLVALGAEVRWSSCNIFSTQDHAASAIAAKGIPVFAWKGETEDEYWWCVEQTLSGPNGWTPNLLLDDGGDLTQVVHQKYPESLTAIKGVSEETTTGVARLYEMAKHGHLKIPAINVNNAVTKSKFDNLYGCRESLLDGLKRATDVMIAGKVALILGYGDVGKGCAQALRGQGATVLVAEIDPICALQAAMEGYRVVTLDDVAEQVDIVVTATGNYHVVTHDHMKRMRNQAILCNIGHFDSEIDIQSLKQYQWENIKPQVDHVIFPDGKRIIILAEGRLVNLGCATGHPSFVMSASFTNQVLAQIELFQNSSQYQNQVYVLPKVLDEKVARLHLGRIGAKLTQLSNEQADYIGVDKNGPYKPDHYRY
;
A
#
# COMPACT_ATOMS: atom_id res chain seq x y z
N MET A 1 47.88 -1.57 -14.19
CA MET A 1 46.74 -0.70 -13.84
C MET A 1 45.67 -1.62 -13.33
N GLU A 2 45.61 -1.76 -12.00
CA GLU A 2 44.56 -2.53 -11.32
C GLU A 2 43.22 -1.80 -11.45
N PRO A 3 42.10 -2.53 -11.57
CA PRO A 3 40.78 -1.93 -11.53
C PRO A 3 40.43 -1.56 -10.08
N VAL A 4 39.93 -0.33 -9.92
CA VAL A 4 39.41 0.20 -8.66
C VAL A 4 38.03 -0.44 -8.43
N GLU A 5 37.95 -1.40 -7.50
CA GLU A 5 36.68 -1.81 -6.91
C GLU A 5 36.19 -0.71 -5.97
N GLU A 6 35.19 0.06 -6.39
CA GLU A 6 34.45 0.95 -5.49
C GLU A 6 33.68 0.12 -4.46
N GLY A 7 33.96 0.40 -3.19
CA GLY A 7 33.59 -0.42 -2.05
C GLY A 7 32.09 -0.53 -1.81
N VAL A 8 31.55 -1.72 -2.00
CA VAL A 8 30.47 -2.22 -1.15
C VAL A 8 31.05 -2.30 0.26
N GLN A 9 30.60 -1.44 1.17
CA GLN A 9 30.96 -1.54 2.59
C GLN A 9 30.68 -2.97 3.07
N LYS A 10 31.71 -3.66 3.57
CA LYS A 10 31.58 -4.95 4.24
C LYS A 10 30.57 -4.80 5.40
N ILE A 11 29.38 -5.36 5.20
CA ILE A 11 28.27 -5.33 6.16
C ILE A 11 28.70 -6.11 7.41
N ASN A 12 28.64 -5.45 8.56
CA ASN A 12 29.05 -6.01 9.84
C ASN A 12 27.99 -7.01 10.31
N THR A 13 28.31 -8.32 10.28
CA THR A 13 27.41 -9.46 10.52
C THR A 13 26.98 -9.67 11.99
N LEU A 14 27.05 -8.63 12.84
CA LEU A 14 26.69 -8.70 14.26
C LEU A 14 25.26 -8.23 14.57
N GLN A 15 24.57 -7.57 13.63
CA GLN A 15 23.20 -7.06 13.82
C GLN A 15 22.29 -7.52 12.68
N ASP A 16 21.20 -8.19 13.01
CA ASP A 16 20.23 -8.79 12.08
C ASP A 16 19.14 -7.76 11.67
N TYR A 17 19.57 -6.58 11.23
CA TYR A 17 18.73 -5.52 10.67
C TYR A 17 19.60 -4.54 9.86
N LYS A 18 18.99 -3.76 8.95
CA LYS A 18 19.59 -2.58 8.31
C LYS A 18 18.53 -1.48 8.16
N VAL A 19 18.75 -0.37 8.86
CA VAL A 19 17.88 0.84 8.86
C VAL A 19 18.75 2.09 8.70
N ALA A 20 18.15 3.23 8.36
CA ALA A 20 18.90 4.47 8.13
C ALA A 20 19.68 4.94 9.37
N ASP A 21 19.00 5.04 10.50
CA ASP A 21 19.58 5.55 11.75
C ASP A 21 18.82 5.02 12.97
N ILE A 22 19.42 4.06 13.66
CA ILE A 22 18.84 3.43 14.85
C ILE A 22 18.55 4.41 16.00
N SER A 23 19.20 5.59 16.01
CA SER A 23 18.97 6.62 17.03
C SER A 23 17.55 7.23 16.98
N LEU A 24 16.84 7.05 15.86
CA LEU A 24 15.46 7.51 15.67
C LEU A 24 14.42 6.66 16.41
N ALA A 25 14.83 5.56 17.06
CA ALA A 25 13.91 4.60 17.69
C ALA A 25 13.00 5.23 18.76
N GLU A 26 13.50 6.19 19.56
CA GLU A 26 12.68 6.83 20.60
C GLU A 26 11.56 7.68 19.99
N TRP A 27 11.84 8.38 18.88
CA TRP A 27 10.82 9.13 18.16
C TRP A 27 9.78 8.19 17.54
N GLY A 28 10.21 7.16 16.82
CA GLY A 28 9.29 6.17 16.26
C GLY A 28 8.41 5.51 17.32
N ARG A 29 8.96 5.25 18.52
CA ARG A 29 8.19 4.72 19.64
C ARG A 29 7.06 5.64 20.10
N LYS A 30 7.31 6.95 20.16
CA LYS A 30 6.30 7.94 20.53
C LYS A 30 5.18 8.01 19.49
N GLU A 31 5.51 7.95 18.20
CA GLU A 31 4.48 7.94 17.13
C GLU A 31 3.71 6.62 17.07
N ILE A 32 4.35 5.49 17.30
CA ILE A 32 3.66 4.18 17.42
C ILE A 32 2.64 4.24 18.55
N ALA A 33 3.00 4.79 19.72
CA ALA A 33 2.08 4.90 20.85
C ALA A 33 0.85 5.79 20.52
N ILE A 34 1.02 6.84 19.72
CA ILE A 34 -0.09 7.65 19.21
C ILE A 34 -0.93 6.82 18.24
N ALA A 35 -0.29 6.16 17.28
CA ALA A 35 -0.95 5.36 16.25
C ALA A 35 -1.79 4.22 16.84
N GLU A 36 -1.34 3.57 17.93
CA GLU A 36 -2.13 2.55 18.62
C GLU A 36 -3.50 3.08 19.09
N THR A 37 -3.61 4.35 19.48
CA THR A 37 -4.90 4.97 19.85
C THR A 37 -5.83 5.23 18.66
N GLU A 38 -5.27 5.27 17.46
CA GLU A 38 -5.98 5.42 16.18
C GLU A 38 -6.20 4.08 15.47
N MET A 39 -5.71 2.96 16.01
CA MET A 39 -5.81 1.64 15.37
C MET A 39 -6.64 0.64 16.18
N PRO A 40 -7.94 0.94 16.41
CA PRO A 40 -8.78 0.17 17.33
C PRO A 40 -8.97 -1.28 16.89
N GLY A 41 -8.96 -1.56 15.59
CA GLY A 41 -9.09 -2.92 15.06
C GLY A 41 -7.92 -3.81 15.49
N LEU A 42 -6.69 -3.33 15.29
CA LEU A 42 -5.49 -4.06 15.72
C LEU A 42 -5.43 -4.21 17.24
N MET A 43 -5.75 -3.16 17.99
CA MET A 43 -5.74 -3.22 19.47
C MET A 43 -6.77 -4.22 20.00
N ALA A 44 -7.97 -4.27 19.41
CA ALA A 44 -8.99 -5.25 19.78
C ALA A 44 -8.54 -6.69 19.48
N LEU A 45 -7.86 -6.94 18.35
CA LEU A 45 -7.33 -8.26 18.05
C LEU A 45 -6.23 -8.67 19.04
N ARG A 46 -5.35 -7.74 19.46
CA ARG A 46 -4.35 -8.01 20.51
C ARG A 46 -5.02 -8.43 21.81
N GLU A 47 -6.07 -7.73 22.23
CA GLU A 47 -6.83 -8.07 23.43
C GLU A 47 -7.51 -9.44 23.31
N GLU A 48 -8.29 -9.65 22.24
CA GLU A 48 -9.04 -10.88 21.98
C GLU A 48 -8.16 -12.13 21.93
N PHE A 49 -6.98 -12.02 21.30
CA PHE A 49 -6.08 -13.15 21.07
C PHE A 49 -4.89 -13.22 22.02
N SER A 50 -4.79 -12.30 22.99
CA SER A 50 -3.68 -12.18 23.94
C SER A 50 -3.31 -13.51 24.62
N ALA A 51 -4.32 -14.26 25.09
CA ALA A 51 -4.15 -15.55 25.77
C ALA A 51 -3.99 -16.74 24.81
N LYS A 52 -4.60 -16.66 23.61
CA LYS A 52 -4.63 -17.78 22.66
C LYS A 52 -3.36 -17.90 21.84
N LYS A 53 -2.66 -16.77 21.61
CA LYS A 53 -1.45 -16.68 20.76
C LYS A 53 -1.60 -17.48 19.45
N PRO A 54 -2.60 -17.16 18.61
CA PRO A 54 -2.98 -17.98 17.46
C PRO A 54 -1.87 -18.14 16.41
N LEU A 55 -0.86 -17.26 16.44
CA LEU A 55 0.29 -17.28 15.55
C LEU A 55 1.56 -17.82 16.21
N HIS A 56 1.46 -18.49 17.37
CA HIS A 56 2.61 -19.11 18.00
C HIS A 56 3.27 -20.13 17.05
N GLY A 57 4.55 -19.91 16.72
CA GLY A 57 5.30 -20.71 15.74
C GLY A 57 5.15 -20.26 14.28
N ALA A 58 4.37 -19.21 14.02
CA ALA A 58 4.38 -18.53 12.73
C ALA A 58 5.70 -17.77 12.56
N ARG A 59 6.28 -17.89 11.36
CA ARG A 59 7.48 -17.18 10.93
C ARG A 59 7.10 -16.40 9.67
N ILE A 60 6.80 -15.13 9.85
CA ILE A 60 6.21 -14.27 8.83
C ILE A 60 7.32 -13.43 8.20
N ALA A 61 7.51 -13.58 6.89
CA ALA A 61 8.25 -12.63 6.07
C ALA A 61 7.26 -11.59 5.52
N GLY A 62 7.48 -10.32 5.85
CA GLY A 62 6.66 -9.20 5.40
C GLY A 62 7.38 -8.33 4.37
N CYS A 63 6.73 -8.02 3.26
CA CYS A 63 7.17 -7.02 2.30
C CYS A 63 6.04 -6.02 2.08
N LEU A 64 6.09 -4.93 2.84
CA LEU A 64 5.06 -3.90 2.89
C LEU A 64 5.69 -2.60 3.39
N HIS A 65 5.26 -1.45 2.85
CA HIS A 65 5.70 -0.12 3.27
C HIS A 65 6.05 -0.03 4.77
N MET A 66 7.32 0.22 5.11
CA MET A 66 7.78 0.25 6.50
C MET A 66 7.44 1.58 7.20
N THR A 67 6.17 1.75 7.59
CA THR A 67 5.62 2.96 8.22
C THR A 67 5.32 2.77 9.71
N ILE A 68 4.92 3.84 10.40
CA ILE A 68 4.39 3.77 11.77
C ILE A 68 3.17 2.85 11.87
N GLN A 69 2.29 2.86 10.87
CA GLN A 69 1.11 1.99 10.85
C GLN A 69 1.53 0.53 10.76
N THR A 70 2.50 0.23 9.89
CA THR A 70 3.06 -1.11 9.70
C THR A 70 3.79 -1.59 10.96
N ALA A 71 4.46 -0.69 11.68
CA ALA A 71 5.03 -1.00 12.98
C ALA A 71 3.97 -1.51 13.99
N VAL A 72 2.76 -0.94 14.00
CA VAL A 72 1.64 -1.43 14.83
C VAL A 72 1.15 -2.80 14.35
N LEU A 73 1.10 -3.05 13.04
CA LEU A 73 0.79 -4.38 12.47
C LEU A 73 1.83 -5.43 12.91
N ILE A 74 3.12 -5.15 12.71
CA ILE A 74 4.24 -6.03 13.11
C ILE A 74 4.12 -6.39 14.59
N GLU A 75 3.94 -5.39 15.46
CA GLU A 75 3.81 -5.63 16.90
C GLU A 75 2.53 -6.38 17.27
N THR A 76 1.47 -6.29 16.45
CA THR A 76 0.26 -7.10 16.61
C THR A 76 0.54 -8.55 16.26
N LEU A 77 1.20 -8.84 15.14
CA LEU A 77 1.59 -10.20 14.75
C LEU A 77 2.47 -10.85 15.83
N VAL A 78 3.47 -10.11 16.34
CA VAL A 78 4.34 -10.56 17.44
C VAL A 78 3.54 -10.76 18.73
N ALA A 79 2.64 -9.83 19.08
CA ALA A 79 1.77 -9.98 20.25
C ALA A 79 0.87 -11.23 20.14
N LEU A 80 0.53 -11.66 18.93
CA LEU A 80 -0.23 -12.89 18.66
C LEU A 80 0.64 -14.15 18.59
N GLY A 81 1.95 -14.04 18.76
CA GLY A 81 2.89 -15.16 18.89
C GLY A 81 3.81 -15.41 17.70
N ALA A 82 3.74 -14.58 16.64
CA ALA A 82 4.58 -14.74 15.46
C ALA A 82 6.02 -14.26 15.71
N GLU A 83 6.97 -14.87 15.01
CA GLU A 83 8.26 -14.29 14.70
C GLU A 83 8.18 -13.60 13.34
N VAL A 84 8.77 -12.41 13.21
CA VAL A 84 8.58 -11.53 12.06
C VAL A 84 9.92 -11.02 11.55
N ARG A 85 10.09 -10.98 10.22
CA ARG A 85 11.14 -10.23 9.51
C ARG A 85 10.47 -9.33 8.47
N TRP A 86 11.04 -8.16 8.20
CA TRP A 86 10.37 -7.17 7.36
C TRP A 86 11.29 -6.41 6.41
N SER A 87 10.80 -6.16 5.19
CA SER A 87 11.32 -5.17 4.24
C SER A 87 10.19 -4.27 3.74
N SER A 88 10.55 -3.09 3.23
CA SER A 88 9.58 -2.24 2.50
C SER A 88 9.25 -2.85 1.13
N CYS A 89 8.10 -2.51 0.56
CA CYS A 89 7.75 -2.82 -0.84
C CYS A 89 7.97 -1.62 -1.80
N ASN A 90 8.54 -0.52 -1.30
CA ASN A 90 8.88 0.64 -2.11
C ASN A 90 10.06 1.42 -1.51
N ILE A 91 10.96 1.87 -2.39
CA ILE A 91 12.21 2.54 -2.01
C ILE A 91 12.03 3.90 -1.33
N PHE A 92 10.88 4.56 -1.48
CA PHE A 92 10.63 5.89 -0.90
C PHE A 92 9.57 5.88 0.21
N SER A 93 8.97 4.74 0.54
CA SER A 93 7.84 4.69 1.48
C SER A 93 8.24 4.51 2.94
N THR A 94 9.47 4.07 3.21
CA THR A 94 9.92 3.82 4.57
C THR A 94 9.89 5.11 5.40
N GLN A 95 9.42 4.98 6.65
CA GLN A 95 9.58 5.99 7.68
C GLN A 95 10.71 5.51 8.60
N ASP A 96 11.88 6.14 8.50
CA ASP A 96 13.10 5.64 9.13
C ASP A 96 13.01 5.52 10.65
N HIS A 97 12.25 6.42 11.29
CA HIS A 97 11.98 6.34 12.73
C HIS A 97 11.08 5.16 13.09
N ALA A 98 10.13 4.76 12.23
CA ALA A 98 9.33 3.56 12.41
C ALA A 98 10.18 2.29 12.28
N ALA A 99 10.99 2.20 11.22
CA ALA A 99 11.92 1.09 10.99
C ALA A 99 12.87 0.92 12.18
N SER A 100 13.45 2.02 12.66
CA SER A 100 14.36 2.04 13.81
C SER A 100 13.68 1.63 15.11
N ALA A 101 12.44 2.05 15.34
CA ALA A 101 11.69 1.68 16.54
C ALA A 101 11.32 0.19 16.60
N ILE A 102 11.18 -0.48 15.44
CA ILE A 102 10.96 -1.93 15.35
C ILE A 102 12.28 -2.68 15.47
N ALA A 103 13.33 -2.24 14.75
CA ALA A 103 14.67 -2.83 14.85
C ALA A 103 15.23 -2.78 16.29
N ALA A 104 15.02 -1.67 17.01
CA ALA A 104 15.44 -1.52 18.41
C ALA A 104 14.74 -2.48 19.38
N LYS A 105 13.59 -3.09 18.99
CA LYS A 105 12.93 -4.16 19.75
C LYS A 105 13.47 -5.56 19.42
N GLY A 106 14.51 -5.66 18.59
CA GLY A 106 15.09 -6.92 18.14
C GLY A 106 14.29 -7.62 17.07
N ILE A 107 13.37 -6.92 16.38
CA ILE A 107 12.63 -7.45 15.24
C ILE A 107 13.39 -7.06 13.95
N PRO A 108 13.86 -8.02 13.13
CA PRO A 108 14.63 -7.74 11.92
C PRO A 108 13.86 -6.86 10.91
N VAL A 109 14.45 -5.73 10.55
CA VAL A 109 13.95 -4.80 9.54
C VAL A 109 15.08 -4.45 8.58
N PHE A 110 14.83 -4.58 7.28
CA PHE A 110 15.72 -4.21 6.19
C PHE A 110 14.99 -3.17 5.35
N ALA A 111 15.04 -1.92 5.79
CA ALA A 111 14.32 -0.84 5.13
C ALA A 111 14.85 0.54 5.54
N TRP A 112 15.00 1.46 4.57
CA TRP A 112 15.20 2.89 4.78
C TRP A 112 14.61 3.71 3.63
N LYS A 113 14.36 5.00 3.86
CA LYS A 113 13.86 5.88 2.81
C LYS A 113 14.99 6.26 1.86
N GLY A 114 14.77 6.07 0.56
CA GLY A 114 15.76 6.37 -0.47
C GLY A 114 16.72 5.22 -0.76
N GLU A 115 16.30 3.97 -0.55
CA GLU A 115 16.99 2.79 -1.06
C GLU A 115 17.26 2.91 -2.58
N THR A 116 18.39 2.40 -3.04
CA THR A 116 18.56 2.09 -4.46
C THR A 116 17.78 0.83 -4.84
N GLU A 117 17.52 0.60 -6.12
CA GLU A 117 16.86 -0.63 -6.60
C GLU A 117 17.63 -1.90 -6.21
N ASP A 118 18.96 -1.88 -6.25
CA ASP A 118 19.78 -3.01 -5.84
C ASP A 118 19.67 -3.28 -4.33
N GLU A 119 19.63 -2.21 -3.52
CA GLU A 119 19.43 -2.32 -2.08
C GLU A 119 18.03 -2.81 -1.73
N TYR A 120 17.01 -2.39 -2.47
CA TYR A 120 15.64 -2.88 -2.32
C TYR A 120 15.56 -4.40 -2.48
N TRP A 121 16.09 -4.94 -3.58
CA TRP A 121 16.08 -6.39 -3.80
C TRP A 121 16.93 -7.13 -2.77
N TRP A 122 18.05 -6.53 -2.34
CA TRP A 122 18.84 -7.06 -1.23
C TRP A 122 18.01 -7.12 0.07
N CYS A 123 17.24 -6.07 0.40
CA CYS A 123 16.36 -6.03 1.56
C CYS A 123 15.29 -7.13 1.51
N VAL A 124 14.62 -7.31 0.36
CA VAL A 124 13.63 -8.39 0.16
C VAL A 124 14.25 -9.76 0.39
N GLU A 125 15.48 -9.99 -0.09
CA GLU A 125 16.18 -11.26 0.13
C GLU A 125 16.62 -11.47 1.59
N GLN A 126 17.06 -10.43 2.30
CA GLN A 126 17.39 -10.53 3.74
C GLN A 126 16.17 -10.86 4.61
N THR A 127 14.97 -10.51 4.17
CA THR A 127 13.71 -10.86 4.85
C THR A 127 13.41 -12.36 4.80
N LEU A 128 13.93 -13.10 3.82
CA LEU A 128 13.62 -14.52 3.58
C LEU A 128 14.46 -15.53 4.39
N SER A 129 15.53 -15.09 5.03
CA SER A 129 16.38 -15.96 5.85
C SER A 129 16.87 -15.24 7.10
N GLY A 130 17.06 -15.96 8.19
CA GLY A 130 17.54 -15.40 9.45
C GLY A 130 18.42 -16.37 10.25
N PRO A 131 18.92 -15.92 11.41
CA PRO A 131 19.80 -16.70 12.26
C PRO A 131 19.15 -18.01 12.71
N ASN A 132 19.98 -19.00 13.06
CA ASN A 132 19.54 -20.32 13.53
C ASN A 132 18.63 -21.08 12.55
N GLY A 133 18.77 -20.82 11.24
CA GLY A 133 17.99 -21.49 10.20
C GLY A 133 16.56 -20.97 10.10
N TRP A 134 16.28 -19.75 10.55
CA TRP A 134 14.97 -19.12 10.40
C TRP A 134 14.63 -18.98 8.91
N THR A 135 13.48 -19.52 8.52
CA THR A 135 12.88 -19.38 7.20
C THR A 135 11.37 -19.18 7.34
N PRO A 136 10.72 -18.42 6.44
CA PRO A 136 9.31 -18.12 6.59
C PRO A 136 8.44 -19.36 6.38
N ASN A 137 7.34 -19.43 7.14
CA ASN A 137 6.23 -20.35 6.88
C ASN A 137 4.94 -19.61 6.50
N LEU A 138 4.98 -18.27 6.46
CA LEU A 138 3.93 -17.40 5.95
C LEU A 138 4.56 -16.19 5.26
N LEU A 139 3.87 -15.69 4.24
CA LEU A 139 4.21 -14.42 3.59
C LEU A 139 3.09 -13.39 3.85
N LEU A 140 3.47 -12.14 4.05
CA LEU A 140 2.58 -10.99 4.05
C LEU A 140 3.13 -10.00 3.02
N ASP A 141 2.35 -9.70 1.99
CA ASP A 141 2.84 -9.04 0.79
C ASP A 141 1.96 -7.84 0.41
N ASP A 142 2.59 -6.84 -0.18
CA ASP A 142 1.98 -5.65 -0.74
C ASP A 142 2.66 -5.40 -2.09
N GLY A 143 1.98 -5.83 -3.16
CA GLY A 143 2.43 -5.71 -4.54
C GLY A 143 2.91 -7.00 -5.18
N GLY A 144 3.15 -8.04 -4.38
CA GLY A 144 3.50 -9.37 -4.86
C GLY A 144 4.99 -9.60 -5.12
N ASP A 145 5.87 -8.66 -4.77
CA ASP A 145 7.30 -8.75 -5.04
C ASP A 145 7.96 -9.86 -4.20
N LEU A 146 7.59 -9.98 -2.92
CA LEU A 146 8.10 -11.06 -2.05
C LEU A 146 7.66 -12.42 -2.57
N THR A 147 6.37 -12.54 -2.92
CA THR A 147 5.79 -13.76 -3.49
C THR A 147 6.50 -14.14 -4.78
N GLN A 148 6.76 -13.18 -5.66
CA GLN A 148 7.49 -13.39 -6.90
C GLN A 148 8.90 -13.91 -6.65
N VAL A 149 9.66 -13.26 -5.76
CA VAL A 149 11.03 -13.65 -5.41
C VAL A 149 11.04 -15.08 -4.88
N VAL A 150 10.15 -15.44 -3.96
CA VAL A 150 10.06 -16.81 -3.41
C VAL A 150 9.74 -17.82 -4.51
N HIS A 151 8.75 -17.54 -5.38
CA HIS A 151 8.36 -18.47 -6.44
C HIS A 151 9.44 -18.68 -7.51
N GLN A 152 10.25 -17.66 -7.79
CA GLN A 152 11.24 -17.69 -8.87
C GLN A 152 12.63 -18.12 -8.39
N LYS A 153 13.08 -17.62 -7.24
CA LYS A 153 14.44 -17.83 -6.74
C LYS A 153 14.54 -18.90 -5.66
N TYR A 154 13.48 -19.13 -4.88
CA TYR A 154 13.47 -20.05 -3.73
C TYR A 154 12.32 -21.07 -3.77
N PRO A 155 12.08 -21.75 -4.92
CA PRO A 155 10.90 -22.60 -5.07
C PRO A 155 10.86 -23.78 -4.09
N GLU A 156 12.00 -24.25 -3.60
CA GLU A 156 12.10 -25.28 -2.58
C GLU A 156 11.49 -24.86 -1.23
N SER A 157 11.56 -23.56 -0.91
CA SER A 157 11.03 -22.99 0.34
C SER A 157 9.50 -22.98 0.37
N LEU A 158 8.83 -22.99 -0.79
CA LEU A 158 7.37 -23.00 -0.90
C LEU A 158 6.72 -24.21 -0.19
N THR A 159 7.45 -25.31 -0.04
CA THR A 159 6.95 -26.51 0.67
C THR A 159 6.72 -26.27 2.16
N ALA A 160 7.41 -25.30 2.75
CA ALA A 160 7.25 -24.91 4.16
C ALA A 160 6.28 -23.74 4.35
N ILE A 161 5.91 -23.03 3.27
CA ILE A 161 5.08 -21.84 3.31
C ILE A 161 3.60 -22.24 3.23
N LYS A 162 2.84 -21.85 4.26
CA LYS A 162 1.43 -22.16 4.42
C LYS A 162 0.51 -21.27 3.59
N GLY A 163 0.99 -20.12 3.12
CA GLY A 163 0.23 -19.21 2.27
C GLY A 163 0.78 -17.78 2.29
N VAL A 164 0.12 -16.91 1.51
CA VAL A 164 0.37 -15.47 1.44
C VAL A 164 -0.93 -14.68 1.64
N SER A 165 -0.88 -13.57 2.38
CA SER A 165 -1.93 -12.55 2.33
C SER A 165 -1.43 -11.32 1.57
N GLU A 166 -2.19 -10.88 0.57
CA GLU A 166 -1.79 -9.80 -0.35
C GLU A 166 -2.75 -8.60 -0.26
N GLU A 167 -2.17 -7.42 -0.06
CA GLU A 167 -2.89 -6.19 0.27
C GLU A 167 -3.44 -5.43 -0.93
N THR A 168 -2.79 -5.48 -2.09
CA THR A 168 -3.05 -4.50 -3.16
C THR A 168 -3.71 -5.10 -4.39
N THR A 169 -4.41 -4.25 -5.15
CA THR A 169 -5.03 -4.63 -6.42
C THR A 169 -4.01 -5.25 -7.38
N THR A 170 -2.80 -4.70 -7.43
CA THR A 170 -1.76 -5.14 -8.36
C THR A 170 -1.17 -6.49 -7.97
N GLY A 171 -0.80 -6.68 -6.70
CA GLY A 171 -0.33 -7.98 -6.22
C GLY A 171 -1.39 -9.06 -6.36
N VAL A 172 -2.67 -8.73 -6.08
CA VAL A 172 -3.80 -9.64 -6.29
C VAL A 172 -3.95 -10.03 -7.76
N ALA A 173 -3.80 -9.09 -8.70
CA ALA A 173 -3.87 -9.39 -10.13
C ALA A 173 -2.76 -10.39 -10.54
N ARG A 174 -1.54 -10.20 -10.04
CA ARG A 174 -0.42 -11.14 -10.23
C ARG A 174 -0.74 -12.53 -9.67
N LEU A 175 -1.32 -12.61 -8.47
CA LEU A 175 -1.72 -13.89 -7.86
C LEU A 175 -2.79 -14.61 -8.67
N TYR A 176 -3.82 -13.91 -9.17
CA TYR A 176 -4.82 -14.52 -10.05
C TYR A 176 -4.23 -15.01 -11.37
N GLU A 177 -3.29 -14.26 -11.95
CA GLU A 177 -2.57 -14.69 -13.16
C GLU A 177 -1.74 -15.96 -12.89
N MET A 178 -1.01 -16.01 -11.78
CA MET A 178 -0.26 -17.19 -11.36
C MET A 178 -1.19 -18.40 -11.13
N ALA A 179 -2.35 -18.20 -10.48
CA ALA A 179 -3.32 -19.26 -10.24
C ALA A 179 -3.92 -19.79 -11.54
N LYS A 180 -4.30 -18.89 -12.47
CA LYS A 180 -4.86 -19.23 -13.78
C LYS A 180 -3.90 -20.08 -14.62
N HIS A 181 -2.60 -19.83 -14.52
CA HIS A 181 -1.56 -20.59 -15.23
C HIS A 181 -1.02 -21.80 -14.43
N GLY A 182 -1.55 -22.08 -13.23
CA GLY A 182 -1.08 -23.18 -12.37
C GLY A 182 0.33 -22.96 -11.79
N HIS A 183 0.82 -21.72 -11.82
CA HIS A 183 2.13 -21.31 -11.30
C HIS A 183 2.08 -20.95 -9.81
N LEU A 184 0.92 -20.58 -9.27
CA LEU A 184 0.75 -20.34 -7.84
C LEU A 184 0.90 -21.67 -7.07
N LYS A 185 1.85 -21.72 -6.13
CA LYS A 185 2.21 -22.97 -5.41
C LYS A 185 1.80 -23.00 -3.94
N ILE A 186 1.20 -21.93 -3.44
CA ILE A 186 0.71 -21.77 -2.08
C ILE A 186 -0.68 -21.13 -2.12
N PRO A 187 -1.56 -21.33 -1.12
CA PRO A 187 -2.83 -20.61 -1.06
C PRO A 187 -2.59 -19.12 -0.83
N ALA A 188 -3.46 -18.28 -1.38
CA ALA A 188 -3.39 -16.84 -1.20
C ALA A 188 -4.72 -16.26 -0.69
N ILE A 189 -4.66 -15.35 0.27
CA ILE A 189 -5.81 -14.53 0.68
C ILE A 189 -5.66 -13.13 0.08
N ASN A 190 -6.60 -12.78 -0.79
CA ASN A 190 -6.82 -11.46 -1.33
C ASN A 190 -7.44 -10.57 -0.23
N VAL A 191 -6.59 -9.81 0.46
CA VAL A 191 -7.02 -8.84 1.46
C VAL A 191 -7.57 -7.58 0.80
N ASN A 192 -7.05 -7.21 -0.39
CA ASN A 192 -7.49 -6.03 -1.12
C ASN A 192 -9.01 -5.99 -1.32
N ASN A 193 -9.62 -7.12 -1.67
CA ASN A 193 -11.04 -7.20 -2.02
C ASN A 193 -11.98 -7.32 -0.81
N ALA A 194 -11.45 -7.33 0.43
CA ALA A 194 -12.31 -7.05 1.58
C ALA A 194 -12.95 -5.67 1.38
N VAL A 195 -14.24 -5.58 1.72
CA VAL A 195 -15.02 -4.33 1.68
C VAL A 195 -14.35 -3.28 2.55
N THR A 196 -13.97 -3.67 3.76
CA THR A 196 -13.27 -2.82 4.74
C THR A 196 -11.86 -2.42 4.34
N LYS A 197 -11.27 -3.06 3.32
CA LYS A 197 -10.01 -2.64 2.70
C LYS A 197 -10.28 -1.75 1.50
N SER A 198 -10.85 -2.28 0.42
CA SER A 198 -11.01 -1.58 -0.87
C SER A 198 -11.81 -0.27 -0.81
N LYS A 199 -12.98 -0.21 -0.14
CA LYS A 199 -13.72 1.07 0.05
C LYS A 199 -13.28 1.88 1.26
N PHE A 200 -12.48 1.23 2.09
CA PHE A 200 -11.60 1.70 3.13
C PHE A 200 -10.48 2.62 2.64
N ASP A 201 -9.34 1.95 2.62
CA ASP A 201 -8.00 2.34 2.29
C ASP A 201 -7.92 3.06 0.95
N ASN A 202 -8.26 2.37 -0.14
CA ASN A 202 -8.04 2.89 -1.49
C ASN A 202 -8.86 4.17 -1.73
N LEU A 203 -10.04 4.30 -1.12
CA LEU A 203 -10.89 5.47 -1.28
C LEU A 203 -10.55 6.59 -0.29
N TYR A 204 -10.74 6.33 1.01
CA TYR A 204 -10.60 7.37 2.04
C TYR A 204 -9.15 7.65 2.39
N GLY A 205 -8.27 6.66 2.35
CA GLY A 205 -6.84 6.85 2.57
C GLY A 205 -6.20 7.71 1.48
N CYS A 206 -6.51 7.46 0.21
CA CYS A 206 -6.05 8.31 -0.89
C CYS A 206 -6.66 9.71 -0.84
N ARG A 207 -7.92 9.83 -0.39
CA ARG A 207 -8.58 11.14 -0.20
C ARG A 207 -7.84 12.02 0.81
N GLU A 208 -7.35 11.44 1.90
CA GLU A 208 -6.57 12.17 2.91
C GLU A 208 -5.13 12.43 2.44
N SER A 209 -4.48 11.41 1.87
CA SER A 209 -3.02 11.41 1.70
C SER A 209 -2.51 11.97 0.37
N LEU A 210 -3.33 12.03 -0.70
CA LEU A 210 -2.91 12.63 -1.97
C LEU A 210 -2.56 14.11 -1.78
N LEU A 211 -3.48 14.87 -1.16
CA LEU A 211 -3.29 16.30 -0.92
C LEU A 211 -2.08 16.54 -0.01
N ASP A 212 -1.88 15.70 0.99
CA ASP A 212 -0.72 15.79 1.88
C ASP A 212 0.60 15.66 1.10
N GLY A 213 0.72 14.63 0.25
CA GLY A 213 1.88 14.45 -0.64
C GLY A 213 2.12 15.64 -1.56
N LEU A 214 1.07 16.11 -2.25
CA LEU A 214 1.15 17.29 -3.13
C LEU A 214 1.60 18.54 -2.37
N LYS A 215 1.03 18.78 -1.18
CA LYS A 215 1.31 19.97 -0.38
C LYS A 215 2.72 19.95 0.20
N ARG A 216 3.15 18.86 0.83
CA ARG A 216 4.52 18.76 1.35
C ARG A 216 5.57 18.88 0.24
N ALA A 217 5.27 18.35 -0.94
CA ALA A 217 6.17 18.46 -2.09
C ALA A 217 6.27 19.89 -2.63
N THR A 218 5.15 20.60 -2.81
CA THR A 218 5.09 21.79 -3.68
C THR A 218 4.52 23.05 -3.05
N ASP A 219 3.86 22.96 -1.90
CA ASP A 219 3.09 24.04 -1.25
C ASP A 219 2.05 24.70 -2.17
N VAL A 220 1.71 24.05 -3.30
CA VAL A 220 0.90 24.64 -4.36
C VAL A 220 -0.52 24.95 -3.88
N MET A 221 -1.07 26.11 -4.25
CA MET A 221 -2.50 26.38 -4.06
C MET A 221 -3.34 25.48 -4.98
N ILE A 222 -4.33 24.77 -4.41
CA ILE A 222 -5.20 23.84 -5.16
C ILE A 222 -6.44 24.56 -5.70
N ALA A 223 -7.02 25.48 -4.93
CA ALA A 223 -8.20 26.23 -5.33
C ALA A 223 -7.96 27.00 -6.65
N GLY A 224 -8.90 26.87 -7.59
CA GLY A 224 -8.84 27.51 -8.90
C GLY A 224 -7.95 26.81 -9.94
N LYS A 225 -7.23 25.74 -9.58
CA LYS A 225 -6.47 24.93 -10.53
C LYS A 225 -7.34 23.91 -11.25
N VAL A 226 -6.90 23.53 -12.45
CA VAL A 226 -7.44 22.40 -13.20
C VAL A 226 -6.59 21.17 -12.88
N ALA A 227 -7.20 20.16 -12.27
CA ALA A 227 -6.53 18.91 -11.94
C ALA A 227 -7.15 17.75 -12.70
N LEU A 228 -6.32 16.94 -13.36
CA LEU A 228 -6.75 15.76 -14.09
C LEU A 228 -6.41 14.50 -13.30
N ILE A 229 -7.41 13.67 -13.05
CA ILE A 229 -7.28 12.33 -12.50
C ILE A 229 -7.38 11.32 -13.65
N LEU A 230 -6.34 10.51 -13.83
CA LEU A 230 -6.29 9.44 -14.81
C LEU A 230 -6.64 8.12 -14.10
N GLY A 231 -7.83 7.58 -14.38
CA GLY A 231 -8.41 6.43 -13.68
C GLY A 231 -9.37 6.84 -12.56
N TYR A 232 -10.57 6.25 -12.56
CA TYR A 232 -11.66 6.56 -11.63
C TYR A 232 -12.18 5.30 -10.92
N GLY A 233 -11.26 4.39 -10.60
CA GLY A 233 -11.46 3.33 -9.61
C GLY A 233 -11.58 3.89 -8.18
N ASP A 234 -11.33 3.07 -7.15
CA ASP A 234 -11.48 3.52 -5.76
C ASP A 234 -10.46 4.62 -5.39
N VAL A 235 -9.19 4.45 -5.81
CA VAL A 235 -8.12 5.45 -5.66
C VAL A 235 -8.51 6.76 -6.36
N GLY A 236 -8.85 6.69 -7.64
CA GLY A 236 -9.25 7.86 -8.44
C GLY A 236 -10.44 8.62 -7.86
N LYS A 237 -11.46 7.90 -7.35
CA LYS A 237 -12.60 8.50 -6.64
C LYS A 237 -12.16 9.28 -5.40
N GLY A 238 -11.26 8.72 -4.59
CA GLY A 238 -10.72 9.38 -3.41
C GLY A 238 -9.94 10.64 -3.76
N CYS A 239 -9.08 10.53 -4.76
CA CYS A 239 -8.25 11.63 -5.29
C CYS A 239 -9.11 12.79 -5.83
N ALA A 240 -10.13 12.48 -6.63
CA ALA A 240 -11.05 13.47 -7.17
C ALA A 240 -11.83 14.21 -6.06
N GLN A 241 -12.33 13.48 -5.06
CA GLN A 241 -13.00 14.07 -3.91
C GLN A 241 -12.08 15.02 -3.14
N ALA A 242 -10.82 14.64 -2.92
CA ALA A 242 -9.84 15.45 -2.19
C ALA A 242 -9.59 16.79 -2.89
N LEU A 243 -9.22 16.74 -4.18
CA LEU A 243 -8.91 17.95 -4.95
C LEU A 243 -10.12 18.86 -5.12
N ARG A 244 -11.32 18.30 -5.36
CA ARG A 244 -12.55 19.08 -5.41
C ARG A 244 -12.86 19.74 -4.06
N GLY A 245 -12.63 19.03 -2.95
CA GLY A 245 -12.80 19.56 -1.60
C GLY A 245 -11.92 20.77 -1.30
N GLN A 246 -10.80 20.93 -2.01
CA GLN A 246 -9.90 22.09 -1.94
C GLN A 246 -10.13 23.12 -3.05
N GLY A 247 -11.23 23.01 -3.80
CA GLY A 247 -11.66 24.00 -4.80
C GLY A 247 -10.99 23.88 -6.18
N ALA A 248 -10.38 22.73 -6.51
CA ALA A 248 -9.91 22.49 -7.88
C ALA A 248 -11.09 22.18 -8.82
N THR A 249 -10.96 22.57 -10.09
CA THR A 249 -11.76 22.00 -11.18
C THR A 249 -11.16 20.64 -11.53
N VAL A 250 -11.88 19.57 -11.18
CA VAL A 250 -11.40 18.20 -11.41
C VAL A 250 -11.93 17.65 -12.72
N LEU A 251 -11.02 17.19 -13.57
CA LEU A 251 -11.25 16.43 -14.79
C LEU A 251 -10.91 14.96 -14.54
N VAL A 252 -11.56 14.06 -15.27
CA VAL A 252 -11.32 12.62 -15.17
C VAL A 252 -11.07 12.04 -16.57
N ALA A 253 -10.09 11.15 -16.71
CA ALA A 253 -9.97 10.27 -17.87
C ALA A 253 -10.21 8.82 -17.44
N GLU A 254 -11.01 8.09 -18.22
CA GLU A 254 -11.35 6.70 -17.94
C GLU A 254 -11.53 5.89 -19.23
N ILE A 255 -11.18 4.62 -19.16
CA ILE A 255 -11.42 3.61 -20.19
C ILE A 255 -12.67 2.78 -19.88
N ASP A 256 -13.04 2.65 -18.60
CA ASP A 256 -14.23 1.91 -18.20
C ASP A 256 -15.46 2.83 -18.27
N PRO A 257 -16.49 2.49 -19.08
CA PRO A 257 -17.66 3.35 -19.25
C PRO A 257 -18.52 3.46 -17.99
N ILE A 258 -18.53 2.46 -17.10
CA ILE A 258 -19.25 2.51 -15.83
C ILE A 258 -18.55 3.51 -14.91
N CYS A 259 -17.22 3.44 -14.80
CA CYS A 259 -16.44 4.37 -13.98
C CYS A 259 -16.51 5.79 -14.53
N ALA A 260 -16.41 5.97 -15.86
CA ALA A 260 -16.60 7.26 -16.52
C ALA A 260 -18.00 7.85 -16.25
N LEU A 261 -19.06 7.03 -16.37
CA LEU A 261 -20.42 7.49 -16.07
C LEU A 261 -20.56 7.88 -14.60
N GLN A 262 -19.97 7.14 -13.66
CA GLN A 262 -19.92 7.53 -12.25
C GLN A 262 -19.25 8.90 -12.07
N ALA A 263 -18.10 9.14 -12.70
CA ALA A 263 -17.42 10.44 -12.64
C ALA A 263 -18.32 11.58 -13.16
N ALA A 264 -18.99 11.35 -14.29
CA ALA A 264 -19.92 12.32 -14.88
C ALA A 264 -21.12 12.60 -13.97
N MET A 265 -21.66 11.58 -13.28
CA MET A 265 -22.78 11.75 -12.33
C MET A 265 -22.41 12.54 -11.08
N GLU A 266 -21.14 12.53 -10.68
CA GLU A 266 -20.62 13.42 -9.63
C GLU A 266 -20.38 14.86 -10.15
N GLY A 267 -20.51 15.10 -11.46
CA GLY A 267 -20.29 16.39 -12.10
C GLY A 267 -18.86 16.66 -12.53
N TYR A 268 -17.99 15.64 -12.55
CA TYR A 268 -16.66 15.75 -13.16
C TYR A 268 -16.77 15.69 -14.68
N ARG A 269 -15.97 16.49 -15.37
CA ARG A 269 -15.87 16.39 -16.84
C ARG A 269 -14.98 15.20 -17.18
N VAL A 270 -15.55 14.25 -17.93
CA VAL A 270 -14.79 13.13 -18.51
C VAL A 270 -14.15 13.60 -19.81
N VAL A 271 -12.82 13.47 -19.91
CA VAL A 271 -11.98 13.98 -21.01
C VAL A 271 -10.90 12.96 -21.37
N THR A 272 -10.15 13.22 -22.44
CA THR A 272 -8.90 12.52 -22.71
C THR A 272 -7.71 13.41 -22.31
N LEU A 273 -6.57 12.81 -21.93
CA LEU A 273 -5.35 13.57 -21.67
C LEU A 273 -4.88 14.30 -22.93
N ASP A 274 -5.09 13.71 -24.12
CA ASP A 274 -4.78 14.33 -25.40
C ASP A 274 -5.48 15.67 -25.62
N ASP A 275 -6.71 15.82 -25.14
CA ASP A 275 -7.50 17.05 -25.33
C ASP A 275 -7.08 18.17 -24.37
N VAL A 276 -6.55 17.83 -23.19
CA VAL A 276 -6.40 18.79 -22.08
C VAL A 276 -4.97 18.93 -21.56
N ALA A 277 -3.98 18.21 -22.11
CA ALA A 277 -2.59 18.24 -21.63
C ALA A 277 -2.04 19.67 -21.45
N GLU A 278 -2.35 20.58 -22.38
CA GLU A 278 -1.88 21.97 -22.36
C GLU A 278 -2.59 22.87 -21.34
N GLN A 279 -3.70 22.40 -20.74
CA GLN A 279 -4.60 23.19 -19.89
C GLN A 279 -4.48 22.84 -18.39
N VAL A 280 -4.04 21.62 -18.07
CA VAL A 280 -4.04 21.07 -16.72
C VAL A 280 -2.86 21.54 -15.88
N ASP A 281 -3.10 21.95 -14.64
CA ASP A 281 -2.06 22.34 -13.69
C ASP A 281 -1.47 21.14 -12.94
N ILE A 282 -2.31 20.16 -12.62
CA ILE A 282 -1.97 18.99 -11.81
C ILE A 282 -2.48 17.74 -12.55
N VAL A 283 -1.63 16.73 -12.69
CA VAL A 283 -1.97 15.44 -13.28
C VAL A 283 -1.64 14.34 -12.28
N VAL A 284 -2.62 13.50 -11.96
CA VAL A 284 -2.48 12.38 -11.03
C VAL A 284 -2.86 11.09 -11.73
N THR A 285 -1.95 10.12 -11.79
CA THR A 285 -2.23 8.77 -12.28
C THR A 285 -2.72 7.87 -11.13
N ALA A 286 -3.81 7.14 -11.36
CA ALA A 286 -4.48 6.30 -10.38
C ALA A 286 -5.10 5.04 -11.04
N THR A 287 -4.42 4.46 -12.01
CA THR A 287 -4.97 3.39 -12.87
C THR A 287 -4.46 2.00 -12.54
N GLY A 288 -3.26 1.86 -11.99
CA GLY A 288 -2.52 0.61 -11.91
C GLY A 288 -2.07 0.06 -13.27
N ASN A 289 -1.98 0.89 -14.31
CA ASN A 289 -1.69 0.50 -15.68
C ASN A 289 -0.28 0.96 -16.13
N TYR A 290 0.01 0.89 -17.43
CA TYR A 290 1.34 1.13 -17.99
C TYR A 290 1.30 2.30 -19.00
N HIS A 291 2.22 3.25 -18.85
CA HIS A 291 2.40 4.38 -19.77
C HIS A 291 1.12 5.19 -20.01
N VAL A 292 0.36 5.43 -18.94
CA VAL A 292 -0.84 6.28 -18.96
C VAL A 292 -0.47 7.71 -19.35
N VAL A 293 0.67 8.18 -18.85
CA VAL A 293 1.28 9.46 -19.24
C VAL A 293 2.56 9.19 -20.03
N THR A 294 2.51 9.45 -21.33
CA THR A 294 3.62 9.26 -22.26
C THR A 294 4.53 10.49 -22.32
N HIS A 295 5.71 10.31 -22.91
CA HIS A 295 6.61 11.39 -23.30
C HIS A 295 5.89 12.57 -23.98
N ASP A 296 5.06 12.27 -24.98
CA ASP A 296 4.42 13.31 -25.81
C ASP A 296 3.35 14.08 -25.04
N HIS A 297 2.64 13.44 -24.11
CA HIS A 297 1.77 14.15 -23.17
C HIS A 297 2.58 15.15 -22.33
N MET A 298 3.69 14.71 -21.74
CA MET A 298 4.54 15.56 -20.88
C MET A 298 5.18 16.72 -21.64
N LYS A 299 5.53 16.52 -22.92
CA LYS A 299 6.00 17.59 -23.80
C LYS A 299 4.93 18.65 -24.09
N ARG A 300 3.65 18.29 -24.06
CA ARG A 300 2.51 19.21 -24.26
C ARG A 300 2.02 19.88 -22.97
N MET A 301 2.32 19.31 -21.80
CA MET A 301 1.94 19.92 -20.52
C MET A 301 2.42 21.35 -20.39
N ARG A 302 1.66 22.20 -19.69
CA ARG A 302 2.05 23.59 -19.41
C ARG A 302 3.33 23.68 -18.58
N ASN A 303 3.99 24.83 -18.66
CA ASN A 303 5.10 25.15 -17.75
C ASN A 303 4.63 25.09 -16.29
N GLN A 304 5.45 24.46 -15.44
CA GLN A 304 5.21 24.22 -14.01
C GLN A 304 4.02 23.29 -13.71
N ALA A 305 3.57 22.49 -14.68
CA ALA A 305 2.61 21.42 -14.39
C ALA A 305 3.20 20.43 -13.38
N ILE A 306 2.38 20.03 -12.40
CA ILE A 306 2.76 19.02 -11.41
C ILE A 306 2.24 17.67 -11.89
N LEU A 307 3.13 16.69 -11.98
CA LEU A 307 2.80 15.33 -12.37
C LEU A 307 3.22 14.36 -11.27
N CYS A 308 2.26 13.56 -10.81
CA CYS A 308 2.50 12.55 -9.79
C CYS A 308 1.67 11.30 -10.02
N ASN A 309 2.09 10.21 -9.38
CA ASN A 309 1.41 8.94 -9.41
C ASN A 309 1.00 8.55 -7.99
N ILE A 310 -0.18 7.97 -7.85
CA ILE A 310 -0.66 7.38 -6.59
C ILE A 310 -1.19 5.95 -6.79
N GLY A 311 -1.06 5.40 -8.00
CA GLY A 311 -1.17 3.97 -8.22
C GLY A 311 0.10 3.23 -7.80
N HIS A 312 0.17 1.93 -8.06
CA HIS A 312 1.07 1.03 -7.31
C HIS A 312 2.55 1.05 -7.76
N PHE A 313 2.84 1.14 -9.06
CA PHE A 313 4.22 1.16 -9.60
C PHE A 313 4.56 2.48 -10.28
N ASP A 314 5.84 2.70 -10.55
CA ASP A 314 6.35 3.88 -11.28
C ASP A 314 6.02 3.91 -12.78
N SER A 315 5.55 2.80 -13.33
CA SER A 315 5.32 2.64 -14.77
C SER A 315 4.07 3.34 -15.32
N GLU A 316 3.23 3.95 -14.49
CA GLU A 316 2.08 4.72 -14.99
C GLU A 316 2.52 5.97 -15.76
N ILE A 317 3.70 6.51 -15.42
CA ILE A 317 4.33 7.64 -16.09
C ILE A 317 5.60 7.13 -16.78
N ASP A 318 5.81 7.48 -18.05
CA ASP A 318 7.02 7.12 -18.79
C ASP A 318 8.24 7.98 -18.35
N ILE A 319 8.68 7.79 -17.11
CA ILE A 319 9.82 8.51 -16.51
C ILE A 319 11.12 8.21 -17.27
N GLN A 320 11.26 7.00 -17.80
CA GLN A 320 12.42 6.59 -18.57
C GLN A 320 12.64 7.48 -19.80
N SER A 321 11.56 7.86 -20.49
CA SER A 321 11.63 8.78 -21.63
C SER A 321 12.15 10.18 -21.29
N LEU A 322 12.11 10.58 -20.01
CA LEU A 322 12.57 11.89 -19.54
C LEU A 322 14.04 11.92 -19.15
N LYS A 323 14.74 10.77 -19.04
CA LYS A 323 16.15 10.71 -18.63
C LYS A 323 17.11 11.43 -19.60
N GLN A 324 16.68 11.64 -20.83
CA GLN A 324 17.43 12.40 -21.84
C GLN A 324 17.45 13.92 -21.58
N TYR A 325 16.56 14.42 -20.72
CA TYR A 325 16.44 15.84 -20.41
C TYR A 325 17.27 16.23 -19.19
N GLN A 326 17.45 17.54 -19.00
CA GLN A 326 18.09 18.04 -17.78
C GLN A 326 17.11 17.92 -16.61
N TRP A 327 17.55 17.23 -15.56
CA TRP A 327 16.86 17.18 -14.27
C TRP A 327 17.52 18.15 -13.29
N GLU A 328 16.69 18.93 -12.60
CA GLU A 328 17.10 19.85 -11.53
C GLU A 328 16.36 19.43 -10.27
N ASN A 329 17.07 18.78 -9.34
CA ASN A 329 16.48 18.41 -8.06
C ASN A 329 16.23 19.68 -7.22
N ILE A 330 14.99 19.86 -6.77
CA ILE A 330 14.59 20.97 -5.91
C ILE A 330 14.85 20.59 -4.45
N LYS A 331 14.38 19.39 -4.09
CA LYS A 331 14.55 18.73 -2.78
C LYS A 331 14.29 17.24 -2.95
N PRO A 332 14.52 16.39 -1.93
CA PRO A 332 14.22 14.96 -2.03
C PRO A 332 12.79 14.72 -2.56
N GLN A 333 12.69 13.86 -3.58
CA GLN A 333 11.44 13.47 -4.25
C GLN A 333 10.69 14.59 -4.99
N VAL A 334 11.33 15.72 -5.26
CA VAL A 334 10.75 16.82 -6.06
C VAL A 334 11.76 17.30 -7.08
N ASP A 335 11.46 17.04 -8.35
CA ASP A 335 12.38 17.30 -9.45
C ASP A 335 11.73 18.15 -10.52
N HIS A 336 12.51 19.09 -11.07
CA HIS A 336 12.20 19.70 -12.35
C HIS A 336 12.77 18.86 -13.48
N VAL A 337 11.97 18.62 -14.51
CA VAL A 337 12.44 18.17 -15.82
C VAL A 337 12.34 19.32 -16.82
N ILE A 338 13.48 19.69 -17.39
CA ILE A 338 13.63 20.88 -18.25
C ILE A 338 13.67 20.45 -19.73
N PHE A 339 12.66 20.84 -20.48
CA PHE A 339 12.55 20.58 -21.92
C PHE A 339 13.42 21.54 -22.75
N PRO A 340 13.73 21.18 -24.02
CA PRO A 340 14.61 22.00 -24.88
C PRO A 340 14.11 23.43 -25.15
N ASP A 341 12.81 23.67 -25.04
CA ASP A 341 12.18 24.99 -25.19
C ASP A 341 12.22 25.84 -23.90
N GLY A 342 12.85 25.33 -22.84
CA GLY A 342 12.97 25.97 -21.54
C GLY A 342 11.78 25.74 -20.61
N LYS A 343 10.72 25.07 -21.08
CA LYS A 343 9.59 24.66 -20.25
C LYS A 343 10.03 23.65 -19.20
N ARG A 344 9.47 23.74 -18.00
CA ARG A 344 9.71 22.79 -16.91
C ARG A 344 8.42 22.12 -16.49
N ILE A 345 8.48 20.86 -16.10
CA ILE A 345 7.41 20.18 -15.34
C ILE A 345 7.98 19.72 -14.00
N ILE A 346 7.11 19.62 -13.00
CA ILE A 346 7.46 19.15 -11.65
C ILE A 346 7.05 17.68 -11.55
N ILE A 347 8.03 16.80 -11.37
CA ILE A 347 7.83 15.37 -11.15
C ILE A 347 7.95 15.10 -9.65
N LEU A 348 6.97 14.40 -9.11
CA LEU A 348 6.98 13.99 -7.70
C LEU A 348 7.36 12.52 -7.56
N ALA A 349 8.24 12.25 -6.58
CA ALA A 349 8.74 10.93 -6.21
C ALA A 349 9.23 10.08 -7.39
N GLU A 350 9.78 10.72 -8.44
CA GLU A 350 10.21 10.07 -9.67
C GLU A 350 9.13 9.14 -10.28
N GLY A 351 7.85 9.53 -10.16
CA GLY A 351 6.73 8.73 -10.66
C GLY A 351 6.28 7.58 -9.77
N ARG A 352 6.91 7.35 -8.61
CA ARG A 352 6.43 6.41 -7.58
C ARG A 352 5.28 7.01 -6.76
N LEU A 353 4.70 6.22 -5.85
CA LEU A 353 3.58 6.60 -4.98
C LEU A 353 3.82 7.92 -4.23
N VAL A 354 3.13 8.98 -4.62
CA VAL A 354 3.33 10.35 -4.10
C VAL A 354 2.95 10.50 -2.64
N ASN A 355 1.88 9.84 -2.21
CA ASN A 355 1.38 9.92 -0.83
C ASN A 355 2.36 9.33 0.19
N LEU A 356 3.13 8.31 -0.20
CA LEU A 356 4.15 7.68 0.63
C LEU A 356 5.54 8.30 0.40
N GLY A 357 5.89 8.57 -0.87
CA GLY A 357 7.17 9.15 -1.24
C GLY A 357 7.35 10.58 -0.73
N CYS A 358 6.33 11.43 -0.90
CA CYS A 358 6.36 12.84 -0.52
C CYS A 358 5.69 13.16 0.82
N ALA A 359 5.01 12.18 1.44
CA ALA A 359 4.39 12.34 2.75
C ALA A 359 4.53 11.07 3.60
N THR A 360 3.47 10.63 4.26
CA THR A 360 3.49 9.54 5.24
C THR A 360 2.50 8.42 4.93
N GLY A 361 1.93 8.41 3.72
CA GLY A 361 0.90 7.45 3.32
C GLY A 361 -0.43 7.69 4.02
N HIS A 362 -1.22 6.64 4.12
CA HIS A 362 -2.57 6.70 4.67
C HIS A 362 -2.56 6.87 6.21
N PRO A 363 -3.51 7.62 6.80
CA PRO A 363 -3.61 7.77 8.24
C PRO A 363 -3.84 6.44 8.98
N SER A 364 -3.42 6.39 10.24
CA SER A 364 -3.48 5.17 11.06
C SER A 364 -4.88 4.55 11.15
N PHE A 365 -5.93 5.35 11.25
CA PHE A 365 -7.30 4.84 11.37
C PHE A 365 -7.77 4.01 10.19
N VAL A 366 -7.50 4.44 8.95
CA VAL A 366 -7.90 3.67 7.77
C VAL A 366 -7.00 2.45 7.59
N MET A 367 -5.70 2.58 7.88
CA MET A 367 -4.77 1.44 7.84
C MET A 367 -5.10 0.37 8.90
N SER A 368 -5.70 0.76 10.01
CA SER A 368 -6.22 -0.19 11.00
C SER A 368 -7.23 -1.15 10.37
N ALA A 369 -8.09 -0.70 9.45
CA ALA A 369 -9.06 -1.58 8.79
C ALA A 369 -8.33 -2.59 7.88
N SER A 370 -7.40 -2.14 7.04
CA SER A 370 -6.59 -2.99 6.16
C SER A 370 -5.78 -4.01 6.96
N PHE A 371 -5.06 -3.55 7.98
CA PHE A 371 -4.18 -4.40 8.76
C PHE A 371 -4.93 -5.35 9.70
N THR A 372 -6.14 -5.00 10.14
CA THR A 372 -7.00 -5.97 10.83
C THR A 372 -7.38 -7.13 9.89
N ASN A 373 -7.65 -6.85 8.61
CA ASN A 373 -7.84 -7.92 7.61
C ASN A 373 -6.57 -8.74 7.41
N GLN A 374 -5.39 -8.11 7.34
CA GLN A 374 -4.11 -8.83 7.23
C GLN A 374 -3.90 -9.80 8.39
N VAL A 375 -4.11 -9.35 9.65
CA VAL A 375 -3.95 -10.21 10.82
C VAL A 375 -4.93 -11.38 10.78
N LEU A 376 -6.20 -11.15 10.40
CA LEU A 376 -7.18 -12.23 10.28
C LEU A 376 -6.82 -13.22 9.16
N ALA A 377 -6.31 -12.74 8.03
CA ALA A 377 -5.82 -13.58 6.95
C ALA A 377 -4.61 -14.42 7.37
N GLN A 378 -3.66 -13.84 8.11
CA GLN A 378 -2.50 -14.56 8.64
C GLN A 378 -2.92 -15.65 9.63
N ILE A 379 -3.86 -15.37 10.53
CA ILE A 379 -4.41 -16.38 11.46
C ILE A 379 -5.04 -17.53 10.66
N GLU A 380 -5.87 -17.20 9.66
CA GLU A 380 -6.58 -18.19 8.86
C GLU A 380 -5.62 -19.10 8.08
N LEU A 381 -4.66 -18.52 7.36
CA LEU A 381 -3.64 -19.29 6.64
C LEU A 381 -2.80 -20.13 7.60
N PHE A 382 -2.40 -19.60 8.75
CA PHE A 382 -1.55 -20.34 9.68
C PHE A 382 -2.23 -21.58 10.27
N GLN A 383 -3.51 -21.43 10.65
CA GLN A 383 -4.26 -22.46 11.38
C GLN A 383 -4.96 -23.43 10.44
N ASN A 384 -5.39 -22.97 9.26
CA ASN A 384 -6.29 -23.71 8.39
C ASN A 384 -5.74 -23.94 6.98
N SER A 385 -4.45 -23.70 6.69
CA SER A 385 -3.87 -23.84 5.33
C SER A 385 -4.22 -25.16 4.63
N SER A 386 -4.34 -26.27 5.36
CA SER A 386 -4.67 -27.58 4.79
C SER A 386 -6.07 -27.66 4.18
N GLN A 387 -6.94 -26.68 4.45
CA GLN A 387 -8.29 -26.57 3.88
C GLN A 387 -8.31 -25.80 2.56
N TYR A 388 -7.21 -25.15 2.19
CA TYR A 388 -7.09 -24.32 1.00
C TYR A 388 -6.29 -25.03 -0.08
N GLN A 389 -6.69 -24.82 -1.34
CA GLN A 389 -5.90 -25.21 -2.50
C GLN A 389 -4.99 -24.04 -2.89
N ASN A 390 -4.08 -24.27 -3.85
CA ASN A 390 -3.22 -23.22 -4.39
C ASN A 390 -4.00 -22.29 -5.33
N GLN A 391 -4.92 -21.53 -4.75
CA GLN A 391 -5.85 -20.61 -5.39
C GLN A 391 -5.93 -19.32 -4.56
N VAL A 392 -6.60 -18.31 -5.11
CA VAL A 392 -6.81 -17.01 -4.46
C VAL A 392 -8.21 -16.96 -3.83
N TYR A 393 -8.26 -16.73 -2.53
CA TYR A 393 -9.48 -16.66 -1.72
C TYR A 393 -9.71 -15.25 -1.19
N VAL A 394 -10.93 -14.96 -0.76
CA VAL A 394 -11.28 -13.74 -0.02
C VAL A 394 -11.69 -14.11 1.40
N LEU A 395 -11.50 -13.20 2.36
CA LEU A 395 -11.99 -13.42 3.72
C LEU A 395 -13.52 -13.57 3.73
N PRO A 396 -14.08 -14.46 4.57
CA PRO A 396 -15.52 -14.56 4.76
C PRO A 396 -16.14 -13.22 5.16
N LYS A 397 -17.33 -12.91 4.61
CA LYS A 397 -18.02 -11.63 4.85
C LYS A 397 -18.25 -11.30 6.32
N VAL A 398 -18.46 -12.31 7.17
CA VAL A 398 -18.60 -12.11 8.62
C VAL A 398 -17.34 -11.56 9.29
N LEU A 399 -16.15 -11.88 8.76
CA LEU A 399 -14.89 -11.31 9.24
C LEU A 399 -14.72 -9.87 8.76
N ASP A 400 -15.12 -9.57 7.53
CA ASP A 400 -15.16 -8.21 6.98
C ASP A 400 -16.08 -7.29 7.81
N GLU A 401 -17.28 -7.77 8.16
CA GLU A 401 -18.21 -7.09 9.07
C GLU A 401 -17.64 -6.94 10.48
N LYS A 402 -16.89 -7.94 10.97
CA LYS A 402 -16.16 -7.84 12.24
C LYS A 402 -15.14 -6.71 12.19
N VAL A 403 -14.34 -6.61 11.12
CA VAL A 403 -13.39 -5.50 10.94
C VAL A 403 -14.11 -4.17 11.06
N ALA A 404 -15.19 -3.94 10.30
CA ALA A 404 -15.95 -2.69 10.39
C ALA A 404 -16.44 -2.42 11.82
N ARG A 405 -17.02 -3.43 12.48
CA ARG A 405 -17.57 -3.33 13.84
C ARG A 405 -16.52 -2.92 14.87
N LEU A 406 -15.30 -3.42 14.77
CA LEU A 406 -14.19 -3.09 15.68
C LEU A 406 -13.79 -1.60 15.62
N HIS A 407 -14.11 -0.89 14.54
CA HIS A 407 -13.74 0.52 14.36
C HIS A 407 -14.83 1.50 14.80
N LEU A 408 -16.10 1.07 14.85
CA LEU A 408 -17.25 1.95 15.13
C LEU A 408 -17.17 2.66 16.49
N GLY A 409 -16.70 1.96 17.52
CA GLY A 409 -16.60 2.51 18.87
C GLY A 409 -15.69 3.73 18.97
N ARG A 410 -14.58 3.75 18.22
CA ARG A 410 -13.59 4.85 18.24
C ARG A 410 -14.16 6.17 17.71
N ILE A 411 -15.07 6.09 16.75
CA ILE A 411 -15.74 7.24 16.11
C ILE A 411 -17.13 7.54 16.69
N GLY A 412 -17.53 6.85 17.76
CA GLY A 412 -18.81 7.08 18.44
C GLY A 412 -20.03 6.58 17.66
N ALA A 413 -19.85 5.73 16.65
CA ALA A 413 -20.95 5.16 15.88
C ALA A 413 -21.67 4.07 16.70
N LYS A 414 -23.00 4.18 16.80
CA LYS A 414 -23.85 3.21 17.52
C LYS A 414 -24.59 2.35 16.51
N LEU A 415 -24.34 1.04 16.56
CA LEU A 415 -24.96 0.08 15.64
C LEU A 415 -26.32 -0.38 16.18
N THR A 416 -27.37 -0.23 15.37
CA THR A 416 -28.70 -0.78 15.66
C THR A 416 -28.69 -2.30 15.56
N GLN A 417 -29.40 -2.98 16.45
CA GLN A 417 -29.59 -4.44 16.41
C GLN A 417 -30.95 -4.79 15.83
N LEU A 418 -30.99 -5.79 14.95
CA LEU A 418 -32.24 -6.32 14.40
C LEU A 418 -33.06 -7.03 15.50
N SER A 419 -34.38 -6.82 15.50
CA SER A 419 -35.32 -7.70 16.22
C SER A 419 -35.37 -9.09 15.56
N ASN A 420 -35.96 -10.09 16.22
CA ASN A 420 -36.12 -11.43 15.60
C ASN A 420 -36.98 -11.30 14.33
N GLU A 421 -38.11 -10.60 14.44
CA GLU A 421 -39.04 -10.36 13.34
C GLU A 421 -38.37 -9.68 12.13
N GLN A 422 -37.48 -8.70 12.37
CA GLN A 422 -36.76 -8.02 11.30
C GLN A 422 -35.74 -8.94 10.60
N ALA A 423 -35.02 -9.75 11.36
CA ALA A 423 -34.03 -10.70 10.84
C ALA A 423 -34.71 -11.77 9.98
N ASP A 424 -35.82 -12.35 10.47
CA ASP A 424 -36.64 -13.32 9.74
C ASP A 424 -37.23 -12.71 8.46
N TYR A 425 -37.71 -11.46 8.52
CA TYR A 425 -38.33 -10.78 7.37
C TYR A 425 -37.39 -10.62 6.18
N ILE A 426 -36.10 -10.32 6.43
CA ILE A 426 -35.10 -10.15 5.36
C ILE A 426 -34.24 -11.40 5.13
N GLY A 427 -34.46 -12.47 5.90
CA GLY A 427 -33.78 -13.75 5.76
C GLY A 427 -32.29 -13.72 6.11
N VAL A 428 -31.89 -13.05 7.20
CA VAL A 428 -30.49 -13.00 7.67
C VAL A 428 -30.38 -13.34 9.15
N ASP A 429 -29.20 -13.78 9.61
CA ASP A 429 -28.92 -13.88 11.04
C ASP A 429 -28.71 -12.49 11.65
N LYS A 430 -29.12 -12.31 12.91
CA LYS A 430 -28.94 -11.04 13.65
C LYS A 430 -27.48 -10.61 13.79
N ASN A 431 -26.57 -11.56 13.77
CA ASN A 431 -25.13 -11.36 13.89
C ASN A 431 -24.42 -11.33 12.53
N GLY A 432 -25.19 -11.44 11.44
CA GLY A 432 -24.69 -11.44 10.07
C GLY A 432 -24.29 -12.85 9.58
N PRO A 433 -23.80 -12.95 8.33
CA PRO A 433 -23.58 -11.84 7.39
C PRO A 433 -24.88 -11.16 6.94
N TYR A 434 -24.86 -9.84 6.80
CA TYR A 434 -26.04 -9.02 6.52
C TYR A 434 -26.32 -8.80 5.03
N LYS A 435 -25.42 -9.24 4.16
CA LYS A 435 -25.48 -9.01 2.71
C LYS A 435 -25.06 -10.27 1.95
N PRO A 436 -25.61 -10.50 0.74
CA PRO A 436 -25.16 -11.60 -0.10
C PRO A 436 -23.73 -11.35 -0.60
N ASP A 437 -23.04 -12.41 -1.03
CA ASP A 437 -21.63 -12.34 -1.42
C ASP A 437 -21.35 -11.36 -2.56
N HIS A 438 -22.25 -11.30 -3.55
CA HIS A 438 -22.12 -10.43 -4.74
C HIS A 438 -22.48 -8.96 -4.47
N TYR A 439 -22.82 -8.59 -3.25
CA TYR A 439 -23.13 -7.20 -2.91
C TYR A 439 -21.88 -6.32 -3.02
N ARG A 440 -22.00 -5.17 -3.68
CA ARG A 440 -20.89 -4.24 -3.90
C ARG A 440 -20.81 -3.26 -2.74
N TYR A 441 -20.36 -3.73 -1.58
CA TYR A 441 -20.34 -3.05 -0.26
C TYR A 441 -21.65 -3.10 0.49
#